data_AF-A0A4Q5LHX7-F1
#
_entry.id   AF-A0A4Q5LHX7-F1
#
_cell.length_a   1.000
_cell.length_b   1.000
_cell.length_c   1.000
_cell.angle_alpha   90.00
_cell.angle_beta   90.00
_cell.angle_gamma   90.00
#
_symmetry.space_group_name_H-M   'P 1'
#
loop_
_entity.id
_entity.type
_entity.pdbx_description
1 polymer ?
#
loop_
_entity_poly.entity_id
_entity_poly.type
_entity_poly.pdbx_seq_one_letter_code
_entity_poly.pdbx_strand_id
1 'polypeptide(L)'
;MFPTIGDLFEYLFNARFLFPIQTFGFFVALSFLLAYIVFSSEFKRYEANSKIHAFKRTVVLGTPASVLDMGVNFLLGFAFGFKVLGALFNYNSFAVNPRGFILSLHGNLIAGLIAGTGFAIWVYVDKKRHQLAKPKVVEQTRHPYQLMGLIVFSVGFFGFIGAKFFDIADHISQFWYNPVGVLFSANGFAYYGGLIFGALTYLYIGYRHGMKQVHLADIGSPGMMLAYGIGRIGCQLAGDGDWGIINNNAKPHWLSWVPDWMWSFKYPHNAINAGVPIPGCNGNYCNQLVKGVYPTSFYELVLCIGFFGLMWAFRKKIKIPGLMFCIYLILNGGERFLIEHIRINFNYRFLGITFTQAELIGGLMLLGGVIGIAIITYKRFKPVRKPA
;
A
#
# COMPACT_ATOMS: atom_id res chain seq x y z
N MET A 1 11.35 11.64 16.58
CA MET A 1 10.77 10.73 15.58
C MET A 1 11.04 9.31 16.04
N PHE A 2 10.32 8.35 15.49
CA PHE A 2 10.41 6.95 15.87
C PHE A 2 10.78 6.12 14.63
N PRO A 3 12.07 6.05 14.27
CA PRO A 3 12.53 5.26 13.12
C PRO A 3 12.13 3.79 13.20
N THR A 4 12.12 3.23 14.41
CA THR A 4 11.67 1.88 14.71
C THR A 4 10.47 1.86 15.64
N ILE A 5 9.70 0.76 15.60
CA ILE A 5 8.60 0.52 16.54
C ILE A 5 9.12 0.40 17.98
N GLY A 6 10.36 -0.07 18.17
CA GLY A 6 11.02 -0.04 19.47
C GLY A 6 11.11 1.36 20.06
N ASP A 7 11.50 2.35 19.25
CA ASP A 7 11.61 3.76 19.69
C ASP A 7 10.24 4.33 20.10
N LEU A 8 9.19 4.00 19.33
CA LEU A 8 7.82 4.40 19.66
C LEU A 8 7.35 3.76 20.97
N PHE A 9 7.68 2.49 21.18
CA PHE A 9 7.30 1.76 22.37
C PHE A 9 8.03 2.28 23.61
N GLU A 10 9.34 2.55 23.51
CA GLU A 10 10.13 3.15 24.58
C GLU A 10 9.56 4.52 24.98
N TYR A 11 9.15 5.34 23.99
CA TYR A 11 8.51 6.63 24.28
C TYR A 11 7.16 6.51 24.99
N LEU A 12 6.32 5.54 24.61
CA LEU A 12 4.97 5.41 25.17
C LEU A 12 4.93 4.71 26.53
N PHE A 13 5.81 3.74 26.76
CA PHE A 13 5.76 2.85 27.94
C PHE A 13 6.99 2.94 28.82
N ASN A 14 7.98 3.78 28.46
CA ASN A 14 9.27 3.90 29.16
C ASN A 14 9.98 2.55 29.36
N ALA A 15 9.77 1.63 28.42
CA ALA A 15 10.30 0.27 28.44
C ALA A 15 11.08 0.00 27.16
N ARG A 16 12.35 -0.42 27.28
CA ARG A 16 13.20 -0.72 26.13
C ARG A 16 12.79 -2.02 25.49
N PHE A 17 12.15 -1.91 24.32
CA PHE A 17 11.79 -3.03 23.48
C PHE A 17 12.68 -3.06 22.24
N LEU A 18 13.67 -3.95 22.24
CA LEU A 18 14.56 -4.17 21.10
C LEU A 18 13.80 -4.94 20.02
N PHE A 19 13.05 -4.21 19.19
CA PHE A 19 12.33 -4.77 18.06
C PHE A 19 12.63 -3.95 16.80
N PRO A 20 13.41 -4.50 15.85
CA PRO A 20 14.04 -3.72 14.79
C PRO A 20 13.12 -3.57 13.58
N ILE A 21 11.81 -3.46 13.83
CA ILE A 21 10.84 -3.21 12.78
C ILE A 21 10.82 -1.70 12.52
N GLN A 22 11.15 -1.32 11.28
CA GLN A 22 11.04 0.05 10.83
C GLN A 22 9.59 0.50 10.90
N THR A 23 9.36 1.67 11.49
CA THR A 23 8.01 2.24 11.68
C THR A 23 7.28 2.38 10.35
N PHE A 24 7.95 2.87 9.32
CA PHE A 24 7.36 2.97 7.98
C PHE A 24 6.87 1.59 7.46
N GLY A 25 7.73 0.57 7.50
CA GLY A 25 7.39 -0.77 7.05
C GLY A 25 6.22 -1.40 7.84
N PHE A 26 6.16 -1.16 9.14
CA PHE A 26 5.04 -1.59 9.98
C PHE A 26 3.72 -0.98 9.54
N PHE A 27 3.67 0.34 9.33
CA PHE A 27 2.45 1.02 8.92
C PHE A 27 2.05 0.70 7.48
N VAL A 28 3.01 0.39 6.59
CA VAL A 28 2.71 -0.18 5.27
C VAL A 28 2.04 -1.54 5.42
N ALA A 29 2.57 -2.46 6.23
CA ALA A 29 1.92 -3.75 6.47
C ALA A 29 0.51 -3.60 7.07
N LEU A 30 0.35 -2.66 8.01
CA LEU A 30 -0.93 -2.33 8.61
C LEU A 30 -1.92 -1.76 7.58
N SER A 31 -1.45 -0.96 6.62
CA SER A 31 -2.30 -0.40 5.56
C SER A 31 -2.87 -1.50 4.66
N PHE A 32 -2.09 -2.54 4.32
CA PHE A 32 -2.57 -3.72 3.60
C PHE A 32 -3.62 -4.49 4.39
N LEU A 33 -3.41 -4.69 5.70
CA LEU A 33 -4.37 -5.38 6.57
C LEU A 33 -5.70 -4.63 6.65
N LEU A 34 -5.66 -3.32 6.93
CA LEU A 34 -6.86 -2.50 7.05
C LEU A 34 -7.58 -2.35 5.71
N ALA A 35 -6.84 -2.20 4.60
CA ALA A 35 -7.42 -2.22 3.26
C ALA A 35 -8.10 -3.55 2.94
N TYR A 36 -7.49 -4.69 3.30
CA TYR A 36 -8.10 -6.02 3.15
C TYR A 36 -9.45 -6.10 3.87
N ILE A 37 -9.53 -5.60 5.10
CA ILE A 37 -10.77 -5.59 5.89
C ILE A 37 -11.83 -4.72 5.21
N VAL A 38 -11.46 -3.50 4.79
CA VAL A 38 -12.38 -2.56 4.13
C VAL A 38 -12.89 -3.11 2.79
N PHE A 39 -12.00 -3.59 1.93
CA PHE A 39 -12.39 -4.19 0.66
C PHE A 39 -13.29 -5.41 0.88
N SER A 40 -12.94 -6.30 1.81
CA SER A 40 -13.76 -7.48 2.14
C SER A 40 -15.17 -7.08 2.58
N SER A 41 -15.29 -6.04 3.40
CA SER A 41 -16.58 -5.47 3.80
C SER A 41 -17.37 -4.92 2.61
N GLU A 42 -16.72 -4.19 1.70
CA GLU A 42 -17.37 -3.60 0.53
C GLU A 42 -17.76 -4.65 -0.52
N PHE A 43 -16.96 -5.70 -0.73
CA PHE A 43 -17.35 -6.85 -1.55
C PHE A 43 -18.62 -7.51 -1.00
N LYS A 44 -18.66 -7.82 0.30
CA LYS A 44 -19.87 -8.36 0.95
C LYS A 44 -21.07 -7.43 0.79
N ARG A 45 -20.88 -6.12 0.92
CA ARG A 45 -21.94 -5.12 0.74
C ARG A 45 -22.45 -5.07 -0.70
N TYR A 46 -21.57 -5.09 -1.70
CA TYR A 46 -21.96 -5.06 -3.11
C TYR A 46 -22.68 -6.36 -3.51
N GLU A 47 -22.27 -7.50 -2.95
CA GLU A 47 -22.94 -8.79 -3.14
C GLU A 47 -24.34 -8.78 -2.50
N ALA A 48 -24.47 -8.30 -1.26
CA ALA A 48 -25.76 -8.17 -0.58
C ALA A 48 -26.73 -7.22 -1.28
N ASN A 49 -26.22 -6.24 -2.04
CA ASN A 49 -27.03 -5.33 -2.87
C ASN A 49 -27.25 -5.86 -4.30
N SER A 50 -26.91 -7.12 -4.58
CA SER A 50 -27.05 -7.75 -5.90
C SER A 50 -26.34 -7.01 -7.03
N LYS A 51 -25.27 -6.27 -6.73
CA LYS A 51 -24.45 -5.55 -7.73
C LYS A 51 -23.32 -6.42 -8.29
N ILE A 52 -22.87 -7.39 -7.50
CA ILE A 52 -21.94 -8.45 -7.89
C ILE A 52 -22.53 -9.78 -7.43
N HIS A 53 -22.14 -10.87 -8.06
CA HIS A 53 -22.76 -12.19 -7.81
C HIS A 53 -21.69 -13.23 -7.49
N ALA A 54 -22.08 -14.22 -6.69
CA ALA A 54 -21.32 -15.44 -6.53
C ALA A 54 -21.21 -16.18 -7.86
N PHE A 55 -20.11 -16.89 -8.04
CA PHE A 55 -19.83 -17.65 -9.26
C PHE A 55 -19.54 -19.10 -8.90
N LYS A 56 -19.90 -20.00 -9.83
CA LYS A 56 -19.65 -21.43 -9.68
C LYS A 56 -18.20 -21.73 -10.04
N ARG A 57 -17.53 -22.54 -9.21
CA ARG A 57 -16.21 -23.09 -9.52
C ARG A 57 -16.24 -24.60 -9.30
N THR A 58 -15.80 -25.35 -10.31
CA THR A 58 -15.56 -26.78 -10.18
C THR A 58 -14.29 -26.98 -9.36
N VAL A 59 -14.43 -27.63 -8.21
CA VAL A 59 -13.30 -28.02 -7.35
C VAL A 59 -13.25 -29.54 -7.30
N VAL A 60 -12.09 -30.12 -7.60
CA VAL A 60 -11.87 -31.55 -7.43
C VAL A 60 -11.47 -31.80 -5.99
N LEU A 61 -12.39 -32.36 -5.19
CA LEU A 61 -12.16 -32.68 -3.78
C LEU A 61 -11.55 -34.08 -3.64
N GLY A 62 -10.63 -34.22 -2.69
CA GLY A 62 -10.04 -35.51 -2.32
C GLY A 62 -8.93 -36.01 -3.24
N THR A 63 -8.27 -35.13 -4.00
CA THR A 63 -7.06 -35.50 -4.75
C THR A 63 -5.88 -35.77 -3.81
N PRO A 64 -5.00 -36.74 -4.14
CA PRO A 64 -3.78 -36.96 -3.36
C PRO A 64 -2.88 -35.71 -3.39
N ALA A 65 -1.96 -35.61 -2.43
CA ALA A 65 -0.98 -34.54 -2.42
C ALA A 65 -0.16 -34.57 -3.72
N SER A 66 -0.28 -33.51 -4.53
CA SER A 66 0.53 -33.36 -5.73
C SER A 66 1.97 -33.04 -5.33
N VAL A 67 2.94 -33.61 -6.05
CA VAL A 67 4.36 -33.25 -5.91
C VAL A 67 4.56 -31.75 -6.09
N LEU A 68 3.79 -31.12 -6.99
CA LEU A 68 3.83 -29.68 -7.20
C LEU A 68 3.30 -28.90 -6.00
N ASP A 69 2.22 -29.35 -5.37
CA ASP A 69 1.68 -28.67 -4.17
C ASP A 69 2.67 -28.74 -3.01
N MET A 70 3.28 -29.92 -2.81
CA MET A 70 4.31 -30.11 -1.79
C MET A 70 5.55 -29.27 -2.11
N GLY A 71 5.97 -29.20 -3.37
CA GLY A 71 7.10 -28.39 -3.82
C GLY A 71 6.87 -26.88 -3.63
N VAL A 72 5.69 -26.36 -3.99
CA VAL A 72 5.35 -24.95 -3.79
C VAL A 72 5.33 -24.60 -2.30
N ASN A 73 4.72 -25.43 -1.47
CA ASN A 73 4.68 -25.18 -0.02
C ASN A 73 6.05 -25.36 0.63
N PHE A 74 6.89 -26.28 0.13
CA PHE A 74 8.28 -26.38 0.52
C PHE A 74 9.02 -25.07 0.23
N LEU A 75 8.89 -24.51 -0.97
CA LEU A 75 9.55 -23.25 -1.33
C LEU A 75 9.08 -22.07 -0.48
N LEU A 76 7.77 -22.00 -0.19
CA LEU A 76 7.22 -20.97 0.70
C LEU A 76 7.74 -21.12 2.13
N GLY A 77 7.72 -22.33 2.68
CA GLY A 77 8.27 -22.64 4.00
C GLY A 77 9.78 -22.40 4.06
N PHE A 78 10.50 -22.73 2.98
CA PHE A 78 11.93 -22.48 2.85
C PHE A 78 12.23 -20.99 2.85
N ALA A 79 11.54 -20.19 2.03
CA ALA A 79 11.72 -18.74 2.00
C ALA A 79 11.43 -18.11 3.38
N PHE A 80 10.36 -18.56 4.05
CA PHE A 80 10.03 -18.14 5.40
C PHE A 80 11.13 -18.50 6.40
N GLY A 81 11.55 -19.76 6.47
CA GLY A 81 12.60 -20.20 7.38
C GLY A 81 13.95 -19.53 7.08
N PHE A 82 14.33 -19.48 5.80
CA PHE A 82 15.59 -18.92 5.34
C PHE A 82 15.72 -17.44 5.71
N LYS A 83 14.66 -16.65 5.52
CA LYS A 83 14.66 -15.22 5.79
C LYS A 83 14.24 -14.85 7.19
N VAL A 84 13.06 -15.30 7.64
CA VAL A 84 12.48 -14.87 8.92
C VAL A 84 13.26 -15.49 10.07
N LEU A 85 13.46 -16.81 10.08
CA LEU A 85 14.28 -17.44 11.12
C LEU A 85 15.76 -17.04 10.95
N GLY A 86 16.24 -16.88 9.71
CA GLY A 86 17.58 -16.37 9.45
C GLY A 86 17.84 -14.96 10.00
N ALA A 87 16.83 -14.07 9.98
CA ALA A 87 16.90 -12.74 10.59
C ALA A 87 16.93 -12.83 12.12
N LEU A 88 16.21 -13.79 12.73
CA LEU A 88 16.27 -14.02 14.17
C LEU A 88 17.65 -14.50 14.62
N PHE A 89 18.28 -15.40 13.86
CA PHE A 89 19.63 -15.88 14.19
C PHE A 89 20.73 -14.84 13.90
N ASN A 90 20.54 -13.97 12.90
CA ASN A 90 21.48 -12.90 12.55
C ASN A 90 20.92 -11.52 12.92
N TYR A 91 20.42 -11.41 14.15
CA TYR A 91 19.68 -10.23 14.61
C TYR A 91 20.49 -8.93 14.48
N ASN A 92 21.79 -8.95 14.80
CA ASN A 92 22.64 -7.76 14.71
C ASN A 92 22.72 -7.20 13.29
N SER A 93 22.91 -8.05 12.28
CA SER A 93 22.94 -7.64 10.87
C SER A 93 21.58 -7.19 10.37
N PHE A 94 20.51 -7.86 10.81
CA PHE A 94 19.14 -7.48 10.48
C PHE A 94 18.77 -6.12 11.09
N ALA A 95 19.12 -5.87 12.35
CA ALA A 95 18.77 -4.64 13.05
C ALA A 95 19.41 -3.39 12.44
N VAL A 96 20.63 -3.50 11.92
CA VAL A 96 21.33 -2.38 11.27
C VAL A 96 20.73 -2.05 9.90
N ASN A 97 20.41 -3.06 9.09
CA ASN A 97 19.84 -2.85 7.76
C ASN A 97 18.77 -3.91 7.40
N PRO A 98 17.54 -3.77 7.92
CA PRO A 98 16.47 -4.74 7.68
C PRO A 98 16.14 -4.91 6.20
N ARG A 99 16.04 -3.79 5.46
CA ARG A 99 15.71 -3.77 4.03
C ARG A 99 16.77 -4.50 3.20
N GLY A 100 18.04 -4.19 3.43
CA GLY A 100 19.16 -4.85 2.76
C GLY A 100 19.20 -6.34 3.06
N PHE A 101 18.98 -6.76 4.31
CA PHE A 101 18.96 -8.17 4.68
C PHE A 101 17.84 -8.94 3.95
N ILE A 102 16.62 -8.41 3.92
CA ILE A 102 15.47 -9.06 3.27
C ILE A 102 15.74 -9.28 1.78
N LEU A 103 16.30 -8.28 1.08
CA LEU A 103 16.55 -8.34 -0.36
C LEU A 103 17.88 -9.00 -0.76
N SER A 104 18.77 -9.25 0.20
CA SER A 104 20.04 -9.96 -0.05
C SER A 104 19.85 -11.47 -0.27
N LEU A 105 20.93 -12.20 -0.54
CA LEU A 105 20.95 -13.67 -0.46
C LEU A 105 21.34 -14.18 0.93
N HIS A 106 21.44 -13.32 1.95
CA HIS A 106 21.74 -13.74 3.31
C HIS A 106 20.49 -14.32 4.00
N GLY A 107 20.71 -15.33 4.84
CA GLY A 107 19.68 -16.09 5.53
C GLY A 107 20.28 -17.31 6.21
N ASN A 108 19.42 -18.21 6.69
CA ASN A 108 19.84 -19.46 7.31
C ASN A 108 19.31 -20.66 6.50
N LEU A 109 20.21 -21.32 5.76
CA LEU A 109 19.88 -22.46 4.90
C LEU A 109 19.23 -23.61 5.68
N ILE A 110 19.77 -23.93 6.86
CA ILE A 110 19.26 -25.03 7.70
C ILE A 110 17.85 -24.72 8.17
N ALA A 111 17.62 -23.51 8.68
CA ALA A 111 16.29 -23.08 9.10
C ALA A 111 15.29 -23.06 7.93
N GLY A 112 15.74 -22.68 6.74
CA GLY A 112 14.97 -22.79 5.50
C GLY A 112 14.59 -24.24 5.19
N LEU A 113 15.55 -25.17 5.16
CA LEU A 113 15.29 -26.57 4.86
C LEU A 113 14.34 -27.23 5.88
N ILE A 114 14.49 -26.91 7.17
CA ILE A 114 13.62 -27.42 8.24
C ILE A 114 12.18 -26.89 8.05
N ALA A 115 12.03 -25.58 7.88
CA ALA A 115 10.71 -24.97 7.72
C ALA A 115 10.03 -25.42 6.41
N GLY A 116 10.78 -25.48 5.31
CA GLY A 116 10.30 -25.98 4.02
C GLY A 116 9.82 -27.43 4.11
N THR A 117 10.63 -28.32 4.69
CA THR A 117 10.24 -29.72 4.91
C THR A 117 9.01 -29.83 5.80
N GLY A 118 8.94 -29.03 6.89
CA GLY A 118 7.77 -28.98 7.77
C GLY A 118 6.49 -28.58 7.04
N PHE A 119 6.55 -27.57 6.17
CA PHE A 119 5.40 -27.13 5.35
C PHE A 119 4.98 -28.19 4.32
N ALA A 120 5.94 -28.85 3.67
CA ALA A 120 5.66 -29.92 2.72
C ALA A 120 4.99 -31.13 3.41
N ILE A 121 5.50 -31.53 4.58
CA ILE A 121 4.91 -32.59 5.40
C ILE A 121 3.51 -32.18 5.87
N TRP A 122 3.33 -30.95 6.34
CA TRP A 122 2.04 -30.45 6.79
C TRP A 122 0.98 -30.54 5.69
N VAL A 123 1.30 -30.08 4.47
CA VAL A 123 0.39 -30.19 3.32
C VAL A 123 0.15 -31.64 2.91
N TYR A 124 1.16 -32.49 2.96
CA TYR A 124 1.00 -33.92 2.69
C TYR A 124 0.03 -34.57 3.70
N VAL A 125 0.21 -34.31 4.99
CA VAL A 125 -0.66 -34.83 6.06
C VAL A 125 -2.07 -34.29 5.93
N ASP A 126 -2.23 -32.99 5.69
CA ASP A 126 -3.54 -32.35 5.53
C ASP A 126 -4.31 -32.93 4.34
N LYS A 127 -3.65 -33.06 3.18
CA LYS A 127 -4.28 -33.66 2.00
C LYS A 127 -4.57 -35.14 2.16
N LYS A 128 -3.70 -35.90 2.85
CA LYS A 128 -3.95 -37.32 3.16
C LYS A 128 -5.15 -37.50 4.09
N ARG A 129 -5.33 -36.60 5.08
CA ARG A 129 -6.50 -36.61 5.98
C ARG A 129 -7.81 -36.33 5.26
N HIS A 130 -7.78 -35.46 4.24
CA HIS A 130 -8.96 -35.08 3.45
C HIS A 130 -9.07 -35.84 2.11
N GLN A 131 -8.27 -36.89 1.91
CA GLN A 131 -8.29 -37.70 0.71
C GLN A 131 -9.55 -38.56 0.67
N LEU A 132 -10.26 -38.53 -0.46
CA LEU A 132 -11.42 -39.38 -0.68
C LEU A 132 -11.00 -40.60 -1.52
N ALA A 133 -11.67 -41.73 -1.32
CA ALA A 133 -11.40 -42.97 -2.07
C ALA A 133 -11.56 -42.81 -3.59
N LYS A 134 -12.42 -41.86 -4.02
CA LYS A 134 -12.52 -41.38 -5.41
C LYS A 134 -12.65 -39.85 -5.38
N PRO A 135 -11.83 -39.11 -6.15
CA PRO A 135 -11.97 -37.67 -6.24
C PRO A 135 -13.37 -37.28 -6.74
N LYS A 136 -14.04 -36.37 -6.04
CA LYS A 136 -15.36 -35.88 -6.43
C LYS A 136 -15.24 -34.46 -6.97
N VAL A 137 -15.73 -34.25 -8.19
CA VAL A 137 -15.88 -32.89 -8.74
C VAL A 137 -17.15 -32.31 -8.13
N VAL A 138 -17.00 -31.30 -7.27
CA VAL A 138 -18.13 -30.60 -6.66
C VAL A 138 -18.17 -29.19 -7.23
N GLU A 139 -19.34 -28.77 -7.71
CA GLU A 139 -19.60 -27.35 -7.99
C GLU A 139 -19.72 -26.63 -6.66
N GLN A 140 -18.71 -25.83 -6.31
CA GLN A 140 -18.75 -24.99 -5.13
C GLN A 140 -19.12 -23.57 -5.55
N THR A 141 -20.15 -23.01 -4.91
CA THR A 141 -20.46 -21.58 -5.02
C THR A 141 -19.40 -20.81 -4.25
N ARG A 142 -18.61 -20.00 -4.97
CA ARG A 142 -17.60 -19.12 -4.37
C ARG A 142 -18.09 -17.68 -4.41
N HIS A 143 -17.96 -17.00 -3.28
CA HIS A 143 -18.35 -15.60 -3.14
C HIS A 143 -17.20 -14.66 -3.53
N PRO A 144 -17.47 -13.46 -4.09
CA PRO A 144 -16.42 -12.52 -4.50
C PRO A 144 -15.46 -12.12 -3.39
N TYR A 145 -15.94 -11.92 -2.15
CA TYR A 145 -15.07 -11.57 -1.01
C TYR A 145 -14.03 -12.67 -0.68
N GLN A 146 -14.28 -13.92 -1.08
CA GLN A 146 -13.34 -15.03 -0.89
C GLN A 146 -12.15 -14.97 -1.87
N LEU A 147 -12.18 -14.05 -2.85
CA LEU A 147 -11.03 -13.77 -3.71
C LEU A 147 -10.05 -12.79 -3.07
N MET A 148 -10.38 -12.16 -1.94
CA MET A 148 -9.55 -11.10 -1.36
C MET A 148 -8.12 -11.53 -1.04
N GLY A 149 -7.91 -12.77 -0.59
CA GLY A 149 -6.56 -13.30 -0.37
C GLY A 149 -5.74 -13.38 -1.67
N LEU A 150 -6.37 -13.88 -2.75
CA LEU A 150 -5.75 -13.89 -4.08
C LEU A 150 -5.48 -12.48 -4.59
N ILE A 151 -6.45 -11.57 -4.43
CA ILE A 151 -6.33 -10.18 -4.87
C ILE A 151 -5.16 -9.51 -4.15
N VAL A 152 -5.11 -9.53 -2.82
CA VAL A 152 -4.03 -8.86 -2.06
C VAL A 152 -2.66 -9.43 -2.41
N PHE A 153 -2.55 -10.75 -2.52
CA PHE A 153 -1.28 -11.39 -2.89
C PHE A 153 -0.86 -10.99 -4.31
N SER A 154 -1.75 -11.11 -5.29
CA SER A 154 -1.45 -10.77 -6.69
C SER A 154 -1.18 -9.27 -6.86
N VAL A 155 -1.95 -8.40 -6.22
CA VAL A 155 -1.75 -6.94 -6.26
C VAL A 155 -0.41 -6.57 -5.64
N GLY A 156 -0.04 -7.17 -4.50
CA GLY A 156 1.28 -7.00 -3.91
C GLY A 156 2.39 -7.42 -4.88
N PHE A 157 2.31 -8.65 -5.40
CA PHE A 157 3.31 -9.22 -6.31
C PHE A 157 3.49 -8.40 -7.60
N PHE A 158 2.41 -8.18 -8.35
CA PHE A 158 2.46 -7.42 -9.60
C PHE A 158 2.70 -5.93 -9.37
N GLY A 159 2.28 -5.39 -8.21
CA GLY A 159 2.61 -4.03 -7.80
C GLY A 159 4.12 -3.85 -7.60
N PHE A 160 4.79 -4.76 -6.89
CA PHE A 160 6.26 -4.71 -6.73
C PHE A 160 6.98 -4.80 -8.08
N ILE A 161 6.53 -5.70 -8.96
CA ILE A 161 7.06 -5.82 -10.32
C ILE A 161 6.86 -4.53 -11.11
N GLY A 162 5.65 -3.96 -11.10
CA GLY A 162 5.35 -2.70 -11.79
C GLY A 162 6.17 -1.54 -11.27
N ALA A 163 6.34 -1.44 -9.95
CA ALA A 163 7.17 -0.41 -9.31
C ALA A 163 8.62 -0.48 -9.77
N LYS A 164 9.17 -1.69 -9.91
CA LYS A 164 10.53 -1.89 -10.40
C LYS A 164 10.68 -1.59 -11.88
N PHE A 165 9.72 -1.99 -12.71
CA PHE A 165 9.74 -1.68 -14.14
C PHE A 165 9.68 -0.18 -14.43
N PHE A 166 8.85 0.56 -13.69
CA PHE A 166 8.79 2.02 -13.85
C PHE A 166 10.08 2.70 -13.38
N ASP A 167 10.66 2.24 -12.27
CA ASP A 167 11.96 2.74 -11.81
C ASP A 167 13.07 2.55 -12.87
N ILE A 168 13.07 1.39 -13.53
CA ILE A 168 13.98 1.09 -14.66
C ILE A 168 13.68 2.01 -15.86
N ALA A 169 12.41 2.27 -16.15
CA ALA A 169 12.02 3.17 -17.23
C ALA A 169 12.48 4.62 -16.97
N ASP A 170 12.35 5.09 -15.73
CA ASP A 170 12.80 6.42 -15.31
C ASP A 170 14.33 6.54 -15.35
N HIS A 171 15.05 5.44 -15.09
CA HIS A 171 16.52 5.40 -15.07
C HIS A 171 17.11 4.54 -16.19
N ILE A 172 16.53 4.61 -17.39
CA ILE A 172 16.89 3.70 -18.49
C ILE A 172 18.36 3.79 -18.90
N SER A 173 18.97 4.97 -18.80
CA SER A 173 20.40 5.18 -19.06
C SER A 173 21.29 4.41 -18.08
N GLN A 174 20.94 4.39 -16.80
CA GLN A 174 21.64 3.63 -15.77
C GLN A 174 21.42 2.13 -15.94
N PHE A 175 20.22 1.72 -16.37
CA PHE A 175 19.91 0.34 -16.67
C PHE A 175 20.76 -0.21 -17.82
N TRP A 176 20.97 0.55 -18.90
CA TRP A 176 21.84 0.14 -20.00
C TRP A 176 23.30 -0.07 -19.58
N TYR A 177 23.77 0.68 -18.58
CA TYR A 177 25.13 0.55 -18.07
C TYR A 177 25.29 -0.61 -17.08
N ASN A 178 24.32 -0.85 -16.19
CA ASN A 178 24.38 -1.90 -15.18
C ASN A 178 23.01 -2.58 -14.96
N PRO A 179 22.57 -3.45 -15.88
CA PRO A 179 21.22 -4.00 -15.85
C PRO A 179 20.98 -4.91 -14.63
N VAL A 180 21.97 -5.75 -14.28
CA VAL A 180 21.87 -6.65 -13.12
C VAL A 180 21.84 -5.85 -11.82
N GLY A 181 22.68 -4.83 -11.69
CA GLY A 181 22.72 -3.98 -10.51
C GLY A 181 21.43 -3.21 -10.30
N VAL A 182 20.82 -2.68 -11.36
CA VAL A 182 19.55 -1.94 -11.27
C VAL A 182 18.39 -2.90 -10.98
N LEU A 183 18.29 -4.06 -11.65
CA LEU A 183 17.21 -5.04 -11.46
C LEU A 183 17.15 -5.60 -10.04
N PHE A 184 18.31 -5.95 -9.47
CA PHE A 184 18.40 -6.56 -8.13
C PHE A 184 18.75 -5.55 -7.03
N SER A 185 18.76 -4.25 -7.34
CA SER A 185 18.94 -3.20 -6.34
C SER A 185 17.81 -3.24 -5.31
N ALA A 186 18.20 -3.18 -4.04
CA ALA A 186 17.30 -3.05 -2.91
C ALA A 186 16.56 -1.69 -2.88
N ASN A 187 17.01 -0.75 -3.70
CA ASN A 187 16.45 0.58 -3.86
C ASN A 187 15.86 0.75 -5.27
N GLY A 188 15.10 1.82 -5.48
CA GLY A 188 14.50 2.13 -6.78
C GLY A 188 13.20 1.36 -7.00
N PHE A 189 12.12 1.88 -6.42
CA PHE A 189 10.76 1.39 -6.63
C PHE A 189 9.86 2.60 -6.89
N ALA A 190 9.38 2.74 -8.12
CA ALA A 190 8.53 3.84 -8.52
C ALA A 190 7.10 3.61 -8.03
N TYR A 191 6.60 4.55 -7.23
CA TYR A 191 5.24 4.49 -6.66
C TYR A 191 4.15 4.26 -7.73
N TYR A 192 4.21 5.01 -8.84
CA TYR A 192 3.20 4.93 -9.89
C TYR A 192 3.19 3.58 -10.62
N GLY A 193 4.35 2.96 -10.80
CA GLY A 193 4.42 1.62 -11.35
C GLY A 193 3.68 0.61 -10.48
N GLY A 194 3.85 0.71 -9.16
CA GLY A 194 3.13 -0.12 -8.20
C GLY A 194 1.62 0.13 -8.20
N LEU A 195 1.21 1.40 -8.23
CA LEU A 195 -0.20 1.78 -8.28
C LEU A 195 -0.89 1.26 -9.55
N ILE A 196 -0.30 1.46 -10.72
CA ILE A 196 -0.90 1.10 -12.01
C ILE A 196 -1.01 -0.42 -12.13
N PHE A 197 0.07 -1.16 -11.89
CA PHE A 197 0.05 -2.62 -12.00
C PHE A 197 -0.83 -3.26 -10.94
N GLY A 198 -0.83 -2.73 -9.72
CA GLY A 198 -1.73 -3.16 -8.66
C GLY A 198 -3.20 -2.96 -9.04
N ALA A 199 -3.56 -1.76 -9.52
CA ALA A 199 -4.92 -1.45 -9.96
C ALA A 199 -5.35 -2.35 -11.13
N LEU A 200 -4.51 -2.50 -12.17
CA LEU A 200 -4.79 -3.37 -13.31
C LEU A 200 -4.99 -4.82 -12.89
N THR A 201 -4.17 -5.32 -11.97
CA THR A 201 -4.29 -6.68 -11.44
C THR A 201 -5.62 -6.88 -10.71
N TYR A 202 -5.99 -5.95 -9.83
CA TYR A 202 -7.27 -5.96 -9.13
C TYR A 202 -8.47 -5.96 -10.10
N LEU A 203 -8.46 -5.04 -11.07
CA LEU A 203 -9.51 -4.89 -12.07
C LEU A 203 -9.61 -6.11 -13.00
N TYR A 204 -8.47 -6.70 -13.37
CA TYR A 204 -8.40 -7.91 -14.18
C TYR A 204 -8.95 -9.14 -13.45
N ILE A 205 -8.54 -9.37 -12.19
CA ILE A 205 -9.08 -10.48 -11.38
C ILE A 205 -10.59 -10.33 -11.27
N GLY A 206 -11.09 -9.12 -11.01
CA GLY A 206 -12.53 -8.89 -10.92
C GLY A 206 -13.26 -9.12 -12.25
N TYR A 207 -12.71 -8.65 -13.37
CA TYR A 207 -13.22 -8.88 -14.72
C TYR A 207 -13.39 -10.37 -15.02
N ARG A 208 -12.35 -11.15 -14.75
CA ARG A 208 -12.31 -12.60 -15.00
C ARG A 208 -13.37 -13.39 -14.23
N HIS A 209 -13.92 -12.79 -13.17
CA HIS A 209 -15.00 -13.38 -12.35
C HIS A 209 -16.34 -12.67 -12.57
N GLY A 210 -16.53 -11.99 -13.71
CA GLY A 210 -17.82 -11.43 -14.13
C GLY A 210 -18.23 -10.14 -13.43
N MET A 211 -17.32 -9.49 -12.69
CA MET A 211 -17.62 -8.23 -12.00
C MET A 211 -17.41 -7.03 -12.92
N LYS A 212 -18.35 -6.08 -12.93
CA LYS A 212 -18.23 -4.84 -13.71
C LYS A 212 -17.17 -3.93 -13.11
N GLN A 213 -16.33 -3.36 -13.96
CA GLN A 213 -15.22 -2.47 -13.56
C GLN A 213 -15.66 -1.28 -12.71
N VAL A 214 -16.83 -0.70 -13.02
CA VAL A 214 -17.40 0.41 -12.26
C VAL A 214 -17.68 0.04 -10.80
N HIS A 215 -18.11 -1.21 -10.53
CA HIS A 215 -18.35 -1.68 -9.17
C HIS A 215 -17.02 -1.95 -8.44
N LEU A 216 -16.03 -2.52 -9.13
CA LEU A 216 -14.71 -2.73 -8.58
C LEU A 216 -14.03 -1.41 -8.21
N ALA A 217 -14.14 -0.39 -9.06
CA ALA A 217 -13.63 0.94 -8.80
C ALA A 217 -14.28 1.54 -7.54
N ASP A 218 -15.61 1.50 -7.42
CA ASP A 218 -16.31 1.98 -6.22
C ASP A 218 -15.93 1.20 -4.95
N ILE A 219 -15.83 -0.14 -5.04
CA ILE A 219 -15.45 -1.02 -3.91
C ILE A 219 -14.05 -0.66 -3.40
N GLY A 220 -13.12 -0.40 -4.31
CA GLY A 220 -11.73 -0.14 -3.95
C GLY A 220 -11.47 1.25 -3.40
N SER A 221 -12.28 2.24 -3.78
CA SER A 221 -12.06 3.65 -3.45
C SER A 221 -11.91 3.95 -1.95
N PRO A 222 -12.81 3.53 -1.04
CA PRO A 222 -12.64 3.80 0.39
C PRO A 222 -11.39 3.13 0.96
N GLY A 223 -11.11 1.89 0.55
CA GLY A 223 -9.96 1.15 1.07
C GLY A 223 -8.63 1.73 0.61
N MET A 224 -8.55 2.24 -0.63
CA MET A 224 -7.35 2.94 -1.12
C MET A 224 -7.11 4.24 -0.34
N MET A 225 -8.17 5.02 -0.08
CA MET A 225 -8.07 6.25 0.71
C MET A 225 -7.59 5.97 2.14
N LEU A 226 -8.12 4.91 2.77
CA LEU A 226 -7.65 4.47 4.09
C LEU A 226 -6.19 4.03 4.05
N ALA A 227 -5.82 3.17 3.09
CA ALA A 227 -4.46 2.65 2.97
C ALA A 227 -3.45 3.79 2.84
N TYR A 228 -3.79 4.80 2.04
CA TYR A 228 -2.97 5.98 1.84
C TYR A 228 -2.79 6.78 3.13
N GLY A 229 -3.88 7.07 3.87
CA GLY A 229 -3.81 7.71 5.18
C GLY A 229 -2.97 6.93 6.20
N ILE A 230 -3.15 5.61 6.30
CA ILE A 230 -2.35 4.77 7.22
C ILE A 230 -0.87 4.77 6.83
N GLY A 231 -0.54 4.72 5.54
CA GLY A 231 0.84 4.85 5.07
C GLY A 231 1.49 6.17 5.50
N ARG A 232 0.72 7.28 5.47
CA ARG A 232 1.18 8.60 5.92
C ARG A 232 1.46 8.69 7.43
N ILE A 233 0.84 7.84 8.24
CA ILE A 233 1.25 7.67 9.66
C ILE A 233 2.69 7.17 9.72
N GLY A 234 3.02 6.17 8.90
CA GLY A 234 4.37 5.62 8.80
C GLY A 234 5.40 6.69 8.43
N CYS A 235 5.12 7.47 7.39
CA CYS A 235 5.99 8.57 6.96
C CYS A 235 6.20 9.61 8.07
N GLN A 236 5.10 10.06 8.70
CA GLN A 236 5.16 11.08 9.74
C GLN A 236 5.93 10.62 10.98
N LEU A 237 5.70 9.39 11.45
CA LEU A 237 6.35 8.88 12.67
C LEU A 237 7.82 8.53 12.42
N ALA A 238 8.15 7.96 11.27
CA ALA A 238 9.53 7.63 10.92
C ALA A 238 10.38 8.88 10.62
N GLY A 239 9.78 9.95 10.08
CA GLY A 239 10.53 11.05 9.49
C GLY A 239 11.36 10.54 8.31
N ASP A 240 10.71 9.96 7.31
CA ASP A 240 11.36 9.29 6.18
C ASP A 240 11.74 10.22 5.01
N GLY A 241 11.50 11.52 5.15
CA GLY A 241 11.77 12.52 4.11
C GLY A 241 10.52 13.11 3.46
N ASP A 242 9.33 12.59 3.76
CA ASP A 242 8.06 13.05 3.20
C ASP A 242 7.51 14.32 3.90
N TRP A 243 8.36 15.32 4.05
CA TRP A 243 8.02 16.62 4.62
C TRP A 243 8.03 17.74 3.58
N GLY A 244 7.49 18.88 3.97
CA GLY A 244 7.29 20.02 3.10
C GLY A 244 8.50 20.92 2.93
N ILE A 245 8.30 22.02 2.22
CA ILE A 245 9.26 23.13 2.15
C ILE A 245 9.43 23.80 3.52
N ILE A 246 10.48 24.61 3.64
CA ILE A 246 10.75 25.42 4.84
C ILE A 246 9.55 26.33 5.12
N ASN A 247 9.01 26.22 6.33
CA ASN A 247 7.89 27.04 6.76
C ASN A 247 8.42 28.33 7.41
N ASN A 248 8.41 29.41 6.65
CA ASN A 248 8.77 30.75 7.13
C ASN A 248 7.58 31.54 7.71
N ASN A 249 6.37 30.97 7.66
CA ASN A 249 5.15 31.65 8.05
C ASN A 249 4.87 31.44 9.54
N ALA A 250 4.55 32.52 10.25
CA ALA A 250 4.13 32.45 11.65
C ALA A 250 2.84 31.62 11.77
N LYS A 251 2.72 30.84 12.86
CA LYS A 251 1.50 30.06 13.13
C LYS A 251 0.32 31.03 13.30
N PRO A 252 -0.76 30.89 12.52
CA PRO A 252 -1.93 31.75 12.68
C PRO A 252 -2.53 31.66 14.08
N HIS A 253 -3.01 32.79 14.63
CA HIS A 253 -3.53 32.85 16.00
C HIS A 253 -4.72 31.88 16.24
N TRP A 254 -5.56 31.66 15.24
CA TRP A 254 -6.68 30.71 15.33
C TRP A 254 -6.24 29.23 15.40
N LEU A 255 -4.97 28.94 15.12
CA LEU A 255 -4.31 27.64 15.32
C LEU A 255 -3.44 27.61 16.59
N SER A 256 -3.63 28.55 17.51
CA SER A 256 -2.88 28.58 18.79
C SER A 256 -3.10 27.32 19.64
N TRP A 257 -4.29 26.72 19.55
CA TRP A 257 -4.67 25.52 20.29
C TRP A 257 -3.99 24.24 19.81
N VAL A 258 -3.44 24.21 18.59
CA VAL A 258 -2.67 23.05 18.11
C VAL A 258 -1.20 23.15 18.47
N PRO A 259 -0.53 22.03 18.79
CA PRO A 259 0.91 21.97 18.99
C PRO A 259 1.71 22.58 17.82
N ASP A 260 2.83 23.23 18.12
CA ASP A 260 3.66 23.91 17.10
C ASP A 260 4.19 22.96 16.02
N TRP A 261 4.47 21.72 16.38
CA TRP A 261 4.93 20.70 15.43
C TRP A 261 3.91 20.41 14.32
N MET A 262 2.61 20.67 14.56
CA MET A 262 1.58 20.51 13.53
C MET A 262 1.61 21.64 12.50
N TRP A 263 2.33 22.73 12.75
CA TRP A 263 2.51 23.83 11.80
C TRP A 263 3.91 23.87 11.20
N SER A 264 4.94 23.77 12.04
CA SER A 264 6.35 23.82 11.65
C SER A 264 7.14 22.82 12.47
N PHE A 265 7.80 21.88 11.81
CA PHE A 265 8.48 20.78 12.47
C PHE A 265 9.88 20.53 11.94
N LYS A 266 10.81 20.18 12.84
CA LYS A 266 12.22 19.92 12.49
C LYS A 266 12.55 18.43 12.33
N TYR A 267 11.58 17.53 12.54
CA TYR A 267 11.77 16.08 12.45
C TYR A 267 13.04 15.59 13.17
N PRO A 268 13.16 15.81 14.50
CA PRO A 268 14.30 15.31 15.26
C PRO A 268 14.30 13.79 15.30
N HIS A 269 15.46 13.17 15.22
CA HIS A 269 15.65 11.72 15.15
C HIS A 269 15.04 11.05 13.91
N ASN A 270 15.02 11.74 12.78
CA ASN A 270 14.43 11.22 11.55
C ASN A 270 15.18 9.99 10.99
N ALA A 271 14.44 9.07 10.36
CA ALA A 271 14.95 7.77 9.92
C ALA A 271 16.02 7.85 8.82
N ILE A 272 16.13 8.98 8.14
CA ILE A 272 17.11 9.19 7.06
C ILE A 272 18.35 9.98 7.50
N ASN A 273 18.48 10.32 8.79
CA ASN A 273 19.56 11.15 9.32
C ASN A 273 19.75 12.49 8.58
N ALA A 274 18.67 13.09 8.10
CA ALA A 274 18.72 14.37 7.42
C ALA A 274 18.96 15.55 8.37
N GLY A 275 19.64 16.57 7.87
CA GLY A 275 19.89 17.83 8.57
C GLY A 275 21.22 17.84 9.33
N VAL A 276 21.19 18.41 10.54
CA VAL A 276 22.37 18.60 11.39
C VAL A 276 22.29 17.73 12.65
N PRO A 277 23.44 17.35 13.24
CA PRO A 277 23.46 16.60 14.49
C PRO A 277 22.75 17.34 15.64
N ILE A 278 22.05 16.60 16.48
CA ILE A 278 21.41 17.09 17.70
C ILE A 278 22.49 17.15 18.80
N PRO A 279 22.71 18.30 19.45
CA PRO A 279 23.69 18.41 20.54
C PRO A 279 23.43 17.37 21.65
N GLY A 280 24.46 16.61 22.02
CA GLY A 280 24.36 15.57 23.05
C GLY A 280 23.78 14.22 22.58
N CYS A 281 23.44 14.07 21.30
CA CYS A 281 23.02 12.79 20.71
C CYS A 281 24.14 12.20 19.86
N ASN A 282 24.51 10.95 20.11
CA ASN A 282 25.50 10.22 19.31
C ASN A 282 24.90 8.92 18.77
N GLY A 283 25.19 8.58 17.51
CA GLY A 283 24.75 7.35 16.86
C GLY A 283 23.72 7.57 15.75
N ASN A 284 23.02 6.49 15.38
CA ASN A 284 21.97 6.53 14.36
C ASN A 284 20.76 7.32 14.86
N TYR A 285 20.12 8.02 13.93
CA TYR A 285 18.93 8.83 14.19
C TYR A 285 19.20 9.98 15.17
N CYS A 286 20.39 10.59 15.12
CA CYS A 286 20.76 11.73 15.94
C CYS A 286 20.75 13.07 15.19
N ASN A 287 20.01 13.16 14.08
CA ASN A 287 19.94 14.36 13.25
C ASN A 287 18.54 15.00 13.26
N GLN A 288 18.49 16.30 12.98
CA GLN A 288 17.27 17.08 12.81
C GLN A 288 17.44 18.16 11.72
N LEU A 289 16.34 18.61 11.14
CA LEU A 289 16.36 19.70 10.16
C LEU A 289 16.76 21.02 10.82
N VAL A 290 17.53 21.84 10.09
CA VAL A 290 18.01 23.14 10.57
C VAL A 290 16.83 24.10 10.83
N LYS A 291 15.92 24.17 9.86
CA LYS A 291 14.71 24.99 9.90
C LYS A 291 13.48 24.10 9.97
N GLY A 292 12.41 24.62 10.56
CA GLY A 292 11.13 23.94 10.58
C GLY A 292 10.50 23.93 9.18
N VAL A 293 9.91 22.80 8.81
CA VAL A 293 9.23 22.59 7.55
C VAL A 293 7.74 22.33 7.78
N TYR A 294 6.93 22.49 6.74
CA TYR A 294 5.54 22.06 6.81
C TYR A 294 5.48 20.54 6.99
N PRO A 295 4.75 20.01 7.99
CA PRO A 295 4.64 18.57 8.20
C PRO A 295 3.64 17.95 7.22
N THR A 296 3.98 17.92 5.92
CA THR A 296 3.07 17.49 4.85
C THR A 296 2.56 16.07 5.05
N SER A 297 3.40 15.12 5.47
CA SER A 297 2.94 13.76 5.82
C SER A 297 1.80 13.74 6.84
N PHE A 298 1.84 14.64 7.83
CA PHE A 298 0.76 14.78 8.80
C PHE A 298 -0.51 15.39 8.17
N TYR A 299 -0.37 16.38 7.30
CA TYR A 299 -1.52 16.95 6.59
C TYR A 299 -2.19 15.93 5.66
N GLU A 300 -1.40 15.19 4.88
CA GLU A 300 -1.85 14.09 4.02
C GLU A 300 -2.57 13.03 4.87
N LEU A 301 -2.00 12.63 6.01
CA LEU A 301 -2.64 11.72 6.98
C LEU A 301 -4.03 12.21 7.41
N VAL A 302 -4.13 13.44 7.92
CA VAL A 302 -5.39 13.97 8.46
C VAL A 302 -6.44 14.07 7.37
N LEU A 303 -6.08 14.57 6.19
CA LEU A 303 -6.99 14.70 5.06
C LEU A 303 -7.46 13.33 4.56
N CYS A 304 -6.56 12.37 4.35
CA CYS A 304 -6.92 11.06 3.82
C CYS A 304 -7.76 10.24 4.80
N ILE A 305 -7.45 10.26 6.10
CA ILE A 305 -8.29 9.59 7.11
C ILE A 305 -9.65 10.29 7.22
N GLY A 306 -9.69 11.62 7.16
CA GLY A 306 -10.94 12.38 7.11
C GLY A 306 -11.80 12.04 5.89
N PHE A 307 -11.19 11.98 4.71
CA PHE A 307 -11.85 11.61 3.45
C PHE A 307 -12.32 10.16 3.46
N PHE A 308 -11.53 9.24 4.00
CA PHE A 308 -12.00 7.88 4.25
C PHE A 308 -13.22 7.89 5.17
N GLY A 309 -13.17 8.62 6.29
CA GLY A 309 -14.29 8.74 7.22
C GLY A 309 -15.56 9.28 6.53
N LEU A 310 -15.41 10.31 5.69
CA LEU A 310 -16.48 10.87 4.87
C LEU A 310 -17.06 9.81 3.91
N MET A 311 -16.22 9.20 3.07
CA MET A 311 -16.64 8.18 2.13
C MET A 311 -17.30 7.00 2.84
N TRP A 312 -16.75 6.57 3.98
CA TRP A 312 -17.26 5.49 4.79
C TRP A 312 -18.63 5.83 5.36
N ALA A 313 -18.84 7.05 5.87
CA ALA A 313 -20.14 7.50 6.37
C ALA A 313 -21.21 7.53 5.27
N PHE A 314 -20.84 7.98 4.06
CA PHE A 314 -21.78 8.11 2.94
C PHE A 314 -21.92 6.87 2.06
N ARG A 315 -21.12 5.81 2.27
CA ARG A 315 -21.10 4.59 1.42
C ARG A 315 -22.46 3.91 1.24
N LYS A 316 -23.32 3.96 2.26
CA LYS A 316 -24.67 3.38 2.21
C LYS A 316 -25.68 4.27 1.47
N LYS A 317 -25.44 5.59 1.42
CA LYS A 317 -26.29 6.56 0.72
C LYS A 317 -25.94 6.64 -0.77
N ILE A 318 -24.67 6.44 -1.13
CA ILE A 318 -24.19 6.42 -2.51
C ILE A 318 -24.57 5.08 -3.17
N LYS A 319 -25.67 5.08 -3.94
CA LYS A 319 -26.16 3.89 -4.66
C LYS A 319 -25.74 3.84 -6.13
N ILE A 320 -25.44 4.99 -6.72
CA ILE A 320 -25.15 5.14 -8.15
C ILE A 320 -23.77 4.55 -8.46
N PRO A 321 -23.65 3.60 -9.41
CA PRO A 321 -22.35 3.05 -9.81
C PRO A 321 -21.41 4.13 -10.35
N GLY A 322 -20.16 4.12 -9.88
CA GLY A 322 -19.09 5.03 -10.31
C GLY A 322 -19.03 6.33 -9.52
N LEU A 323 -20.09 6.68 -8.79
CA LEU A 323 -20.11 7.94 -8.03
C LEU A 323 -19.11 7.92 -6.86
N MET A 324 -18.93 6.77 -6.19
CA MET A 324 -17.95 6.65 -5.11
C MET A 324 -16.53 6.82 -5.66
N PHE A 325 -16.25 6.22 -6.82
CA PHE A 325 -14.96 6.38 -7.49
C PHE A 325 -14.70 7.82 -7.93
N CYS A 326 -15.69 8.51 -8.50
CA CYS A 326 -15.53 9.92 -8.86
C CYS A 326 -15.27 10.81 -7.64
N ILE A 327 -15.97 10.58 -6.53
CA ILE A 327 -15.72 11.28 -5.26
C ILE A 327 -14.28 11.04 -4.80
N TYR A 328 -13.82 9.78 -4.83
CA TYR A 328 -12.44 9.45 -4.50
C TYR A 328 -11.43 10.20 -5.38
N LEU A 329 -11.65 10.25 -6.70
CA LEU A 329 -10.78 10.97 -7.62
C LEU A 329 -10.70 12.46 -7.30
N ILE A 330 -11.83 13.09 -6.96
CA ILE A 330 -11.87 14.50 -6.59
C ILE A 330 -11.14 14.74 -5.27
N LEU A 331 -11.43 13.94 -4.25
CA LEU A 331 -10.84 14.10 -2.91
C LEU A 331 -9.32 13.85 -2.94
N ASN A 332 -8.90 12.72 -3.51
CA ASN A 332 -7.50 12.35 -3.59
C ASN A 332 -6.72 13.25 -4.56
N GLY A 333 -7.30 13.59 -5.71
CA GLY A 333 -6.67 14.51 -6.66
C GLY A 333 -6.52 15.91 -6.08
N GLY A 334 -7.53 16.37 -5.33
CA GLY A 334 -7.54 17.66 -4.64
C GLY A 334 -6.49 17.74 -3.54
N GLU A 335 -6.43 16.75 -2.66
CA GLU A 335 -5.38 16.69 -1.63
C GLU A 335 -3.98 16.66 -2.26
N ARG A 336 -3.75 15.81 -3.27
CA ARG A 336 -2.46 15.76 -3.96
C ARG A 336 -2.09 17.09 -4.58
N PHE A 337 -3.01 17.73 -5.29
CA PHE A 337 -2.77 19.02 -5.89
C PHE A 337 -2.41 20.09 -4.84
N LEU A 338 -3.13 20.14 -3.71
CA LEU A 338 -2.90 21.15 -2.67
C LEU A 338 -1.60 20.93 -1.89
N ILE A 339 -1.30 19.68 -1.51
CA ILE A 339 -0.10 19.35 -0.73
C ILE A 339 1.18 19.54 -1.55
N GLU A 340 1.11 19.33 -2.87
CA GLU A 340 2.27 19.43 -3.74
C GLU A 340 2.86 20.86 -3.77
N HIS A 341 2.03 21.88 -3.61
CA HIS A 341 2.46 23.29 -3.51
C HIS A 341 3.33 23.58 -2.29
N ILE A 342 3.21 22.77 -1.23
CA ILE A 342 3.96 22.91 0.01
C ILE A 342 4.97 21.77 0.21
N ARG A 343 5.15 20.88 -0.77
CA ARG A 343 6.17 19.82 -0.76
C ARG A 343 7.46 20.23 -1.46
N ILE A 344 8.55 19.54 -1.11
CA ILE A 344 9.83 19.61 -1.81
C ILE A 344 9.76 18.66 -3.00
N ASN A 345 9.59 19.18 -4.23
CA ASN A 345 9.56 18.36 -5.44
C ASN A 345 10.43 18.91 -6.56
N PHE A 346 10.77 18.01 -7.49
CA PHE A 346 11.43 18.35 -8.75
C PHE A 346 10.41 18.90 -9.74
N ASN A 347 10.70 20.09 -10.29
CA ASN A 347 9.84 20.73 -11.28
C ASN A 347 10.18 20.23 -12.68
N TYR A 348 9.18 19.76 -13.42
CA TYR A 348 9.30 19.53 -14.86
C TYR A 348 8.93 20.80 -15.61
N ARG A 349 9.68 21.12 -16.68
CA ARG A 349 9.37 22.23 -17.58
C ARG A 349 8.90 21.66 -18.90
N PHE A 350 7.67 21.95 -19.29
CA PHE A 350 7.15 21.60 -20.61
C PHE A 350 6.36 22.77 -21.18
N LEU A 351 6.70 23.21 -22.40
CA LEU A 351 6.05 24.34 -23.09
C LEU A 351 5.95 25.64 -22.27
N GLY A 352 6.96 25.95 -21.45
CA GLY A 352 7.00 27.17 -20.63
C GLY A 352 6.19 27.09 -19.33
N ILE A 353 5.50 25.98 -19.07
CA ILE A 353 4.80 25.73 -17.80
C ILE A 353 5.66 24.80 -16.93
N THR A 354 5.88 25.20 -15.67
CA THR A 354 6.49 24.35 -14.65
C THR A 354 5.39 23.59 -13.91
N PHE A 355 5.47 22.27 -13.88
CA PHE A 355 4.60 21.43 -13.06
C PHE A 355 5.36 20.23 -12.51
N THR A 356 4.87 19.71 -11.40
CA THR A 356 5.33 18.46 -10.81
C THR A 356 4.51 17.29 -11.37
N GLN A 357 5.08 16.08 -11.30
CA GLN A 357 4.36 14.87 -11.72
C GLN A 357 3.07 14.66 -10.91
N ALA A 358 3.10 14.99 -9.60
CA ALA A 358 1.94 14.82 -8.74
C ALA A 358 0.87 15.90 -8.96
N GLU A 359 1.22 17.14 -9.33
CA GLU A 359 0.25 18.16 -9.78
C GLU A 359 -0.50 17.71 -11.03
N LEU A 360 0.23 17.18 -12.03
CA LEU A 360 -0.39 16.70 -13.27
C LEU A 360 -1.38 15.56 -12.96
N ILE A 361 -0.95 14.57 -12.18
CA ILE A 361 -1.79 13.42 -11.86
C ILE A 361 -2.96 13.82 -10.96
N GLY A 362 -2.73 14.67 -9.95
CA GLY A 362 -3.79 15.23 -9.11
C GLY A 362 -4.83 16.01 -9.92
N GLY A 363 -4.37 16.84 -10.86
CA GLY A 363 -5.22 17.56 -11.79
C GLY A 363 -6.03 16.65 -12.70
N LEU A 364 -5.41 15.61 -13.29
CA LEU A 364 -6.12 14.61 -14.11
C LEU A 364 -7.15 13.83 -13.30
N MET A 365 -6.85 13.48 -12.04
CA MET A 365 -7.80 12.84 -11.14
C MET A 365 -9.00 13.76 -10.85
N LEU A 366 -8.75 15.03 -10.50
CA LEU A 366 -9.81 16.03 -10.29
C LEU A 366 -10.71 16.17 -11.52
N LEU A 367 -10.12 16.39 -12.70
CA LEU A 367 -10.85 16.51 -13.96
C LEU A 367 -11.65 15.24 -14.27
N GLY A 368 -11.03 14.07 -14.15
CA GLY A 368 -11.70 12.79 -14.37
C GLY A 368 -12.87 12.54 -13.42
N GLY A 369 -12.73 12.93 -12.16
CA GLY A 369 -13.81 12.87 -11.17
C GLY A 369 -14.98 13.80 -11.50
N VAL A 370 -14.69 15.06 -11.84
CA VAL A 370 -15.72 16.06 -12.23
C VAL A 370 -16.44 15.64 -13.50
N ILE A 371 -15.69 15.25 -14.54
CA ILE A 371 -16.25 14.75 -15.81
C ILE A 371 -17.11 13.50 -15.55
N GLY A 372 -16.64 12.59 -14.71
CA GLY A 372 -17.39 11.39 -14.34
C GLY A 372 -18.73 11.72 -13.68
N ILE A 373 -18.76 12.66 -12.73
CA ILE A 373 -20.00 13.12 -12.10
C ILE A 373 -20.92 13.79 -13.13
N ALA A 374 -20.37 14.63 -14.02
CA ALA A 374 -21.15 15.28 -15.07
C ALA A 374 -21.79 14.26 -16.02
N ILE A 375 -21.06 13.23 -16.45
CA ILE A 375 -21.56 12.14 -17.30
C ILE A 375 -22.65 11.35 -16.59
N ILE A 376 -22.44 10.98 -15.31
CA ILE A 376 -23.42 10.25 -14.50
C ILE A 376 -24.71 11.07 -14.38
N THR A 377 -24.59 12.37 -14.12
CA THR A 377 -25.70 13.30 -13.97
C THR A 377 -26.45 13.45 -15.28
N TYR A 378 -25.74 13.70 -16.38
CA TYR A 378 -26.32 13.82 -17.72
C TYR A 378 -27.09 12.56 -18.12
N LYS A 379 -26.50 11.37 -17.94
CA LYS A 379 -27.18 10.10 -18.24
C LYS A 379 -28.43 9.86 -17.39
N ARG A 380 -28.47 10.41 -16.18
CA ARG A 380 -29.62 10.28 -15.27
C ARG A 380 -30.77 11.23 -15.61
N PHE A 381 -30.46 12.44 -16.05
CA PHE A 381 -31.45 13.47 -16.38
C PHE A 381 -31.80 13.55 -17.87
N LYS A 382 -31.18 12.73 -18.73
CA LYS A 382 -31.58 12.65 -20.14
C LYS A 382 -33.00 12.10 -20.24
N PRO A 383 -33.98 12.86 -20.78
CA PRO A 383 -35.32 12.35 -20.97
C PRO A 383 -35.27 11.16 -21.94
N VAL A 384 -35.88 10.05 -21.55
CA VAL A 384 -36.10 8.91 -22.43
C VAL A 384 -36.95 9.43 -23.59
N ARG A 385 -36.35 9.63 -24.79
CA ARG A 385 -37.14 9.80 -26.00
C ARG A 385 -37.97 8.52 -26.14
N LYS A 386 -39.29 8.62 -25.99
CA LYS A 386 -40.19 7.54 -26.39
C LYS A 386 -39.89 7.24 -27.86
N PRO A 387 -39.62 5.98 -28.26
CA PRO A 387 -39.61 5.65 -29.68
C PRO A 387 -40.98 6.00 -30.26
N ALA A 388 -40.95 6.69 -31.40
CA ALA A 388 -42.13 7.14 -32.13
C ALA A 388 -42.90 5.96 -32.73
#